data_AF-A0AAW2H670-F1
#
_entry.id   AF-A0AAW2H670-F1
#
_cell.length_a   1.000
_cell.length_b   1.000
_cell.length_c   1.000
_cell.angle_alpha   90.00
_cell.angle_beta   90.00
_cell.angle_gamma   90.00
#
_symmetry.space_group_name_H-M   'P 1'
#
loop_
_entity.id
_entity.type
_entity.pdbx_description
1 polymer ?
#
loop_
_entity_poly.entity_id
_entity_poly.type
_entity_poly.pdbx_seq_one_letter_code
_entity_poly.pdbx_strand_id
1 'polypeptide(L)' 'MGYALAQIAAFLGGNVTLVSGPSNLSKPFNCDIIKVKSAEEMEKATLKLSQNADIVVMAAAVADFKPLDKYTTWGKAR' A
#
# COMPACT_ATOMS: atom_id res chain seq x y z
N MET A 1 8.50 -8.44 2.03
CA MET A 1 8.61 -8.16 3.48
C MET A 1 7.26 -7.76 4.09
N GLY A 2 6.66 -6.61 3.78
CA GLY A 2 5.44 -6.11 4.46
C GLY A 2 4.25 -7.07 4.50
N TYR A 3 4.06 -7.89 3.45
CA TYR A 3 3.03 -8.94 3.43
C TYR A 3 3.22 -10.02 4.51
N ALA A 4 4.47 -10.39 4.81
CA ALA A 4 4.78 -11.37 5.85
C ALA A 4 4.51 -10.80 7.25
N LEU A 5 4.80 -9.50 7.46
CA LEU A 5 4.45 -8.81 8.70
C LEU A 5 2.94 -8.75 8.91
N ALA A 6 2.18 -8.43 7.86
CA ALA A 6 0.72 -8.45 7.92
C ALA A 6 0.19 -9.86 8.24
N GLN A 7 0.73 -10.89 7.59
CA GLN A 7 0.35 -12.28 7.83
C GLN A 7 0.58 -12.72 9.27
N ILE A 8 1.78 -12.45 9.82
CA ILE A 8 2.09 -12.88 11.19
C ILE A 8 1.28 -12.08 12.22
N ALA A 9 1.06 -10.78 11.99
CA ALA A 9 0.23 -9.97 12.87
C ALA A 9 -1.23 -10.47 12.92
N ALA A 10 -1.80 -10.85 11.76
CA ALA A 10 -3.13 -11.43 11.71
C ALA A 10 -3.17 -12.83 12.34
N PHE A 11 -2.14 -13.65 12.13
CA PHE A 11 -2.01 -14.97 12.75
C PHE A 11 -1.95 -14.89 14.29
N LEU A 12 -1.31 -13.85 14.83
CA LEU A 12 -1.27 -13.58 16.27
C LEU A 12 -2.56 -12.95 16.83
N GLY A 13 -3.62 -12.84 16.01
CA GLY A 13 -4.94 -12.35 16.43
C GLY A 13 -5.17 -10.86 16.19
N GLY A 14 -4.26 -10.16 15.53
CA GLY A 14 -4.45 -8.75 15.18
C GLY A 14 -5.52 -8.54 14.11
N ASN A 15 -6.33 -7.48 14.24
CA ASN A 15 -7.17 -7.01 13.16
C ASN A 15 -6.31 -6.19 12.18
N VAL A 16 -5.91 -6.79 11.06
CA VAL A 16 -4.91 -6.22 10.16
C VAL A 16 -5.55 -5.73 8.87
N THR A 17 -5.35 -4.44 8.57
CA THR A 17 -5.56 -3.89 7.22
C THR A 17 -4.20 -3.60 6.57
N LEU A 18 -3.94 -4.22 5.41
CA LEU A 18 -2.74 -4.00 4.61
C LEU A 18 -3.04 -3.01 3.47
N VAL A 19 -2.44 -1.82 3.51
CA VAL A 19 -2.39 -0.92 2.35
C VAL A 19 -1.21 -1.34 1.47
N SER A 20 -1.49 -1.76 0.23
CA SER A 20 -0.50 -2.33 -0.66
C SER A 20 -0.42 -1.57 -1.97
N GLY A 21 0.81 -1.14 -2.31
CA GLY A 21 1.18 -0.79 -3.68
C GLY A 21 1.14 -1.99 -4.64
N PRO A 22 1.57 -1.80 -5.89
CA PRO A 22 1.70 -2.88 -6.87
C PRO A 22 2.62 -4.00 -6.35
N SER A 23 2.13 -5.24 -6.36
CA SER A 23 2.91 -6.43 -6.05
C SER A 23 2.29 -7.67 -6.70
N ASN A 24 3.11 -8.68 -6.96
CA ASN A 24 2.64 -10.00 -7.42
C ASN A 24 2.31 -10.96 -6.26
N LEU A 25 2.23 -10.44 -5.03
CA LEU A 25 1.95 -11.26 -3.85
C LEU A 25 0.45 -11.42 -3.64
N SER A 26 0.04 -12.61 -3.24
CA SER A 26 -1.33 -12.91 -2.85
C SER A 26 -1.69 -12.19 -1.55
N LYS A 27 -2.98 -11.89 -1.40
CA LYS A 27 -3.55 -11.35 -0.16
C LYS A 27 -3.24 -12.32 1.00
N PRO A 28 -2.64 -11.88 2.11
CA PRO A 28 -2.46 -12.72 3.29
C PRO A 28 -3.80 -13.14 3.89
N PHE A 29 -3.82 -14.32 4.51
CA PHE A 29 -5.00 -14.83 5.22
C PHE A 29 -5.37 -13.91 6.40
N ASN A 30 -6.67 -13.71 6.63
CA ASN A 30 -7.22 -12.87 7.70
C ASN A 30 -6.69 -11.42 7.76
N CYS A 31 -6.18 -10.88 6.66
CA CYS A 31 -5.95 -9.44 6.53
C CYS A 31 -7.00 -8.83 5.61
N ASP A 32 -7.46 -7.62 5.88
CA ASP A 32 -8.06 -6.79 4.85
C ASP A 32 -6.98 -6.16 3.97
N ILE A 33 -7.32 -5.85 2.72
CA ILE A 33 -6.34 -5.29 1.78
C ILE A 33 -6.93 -4.12 1.01
N ILE A 34 -6.18 -3.02 0.98
CA ILE A 34 -6.47 -1.85 0.14
C ILE A 34 -5.34 -1.75 -0.87
N LYS A 35 -5.67 -1.97 -2.16
CA LYS A 35 -4.71 -1.81 -3.26
C LYS A 35 -4.66 -0.36 -3.69
N VAL A 36 -3.46 0.19 -3.80
CA VAL A 36 -3.17 1.55 -4.26
C VAL A 36 -2.11 1.50 -5.35
N LYS A 37 -2.07 2.52 -6.21
CA LYS A 37 -1.09 2.63 -7.30
C LYS A 37 -0.10 3.76 -7.12
N SER A 38 -0.47 4.80 -6.39
CA SER A 38 0.36 6.00 -6.20
C SER A 38 0.69 6.26 -4.73
N ALA A 39 1.76 7.02 -4.49
CA ALA A 39 2.13 7.48 -3.15
C ALA A 39 1.00 8.30 -2.50
N GLU A 40 0.31 9.13 -3.28
CA GLU A 40 -0.82 9.95 -2.82
C GLU A 40 -2.04 9.12 -2.41
N GLU A 41 -2.37 8.08 -3.18
CA GLU A 41 -3.41 7.11 -2.78
C GLU A 41 -3.01 6.37 -1.49
N MET A 42 -1.74 5.98 -1.37
CA MET A 42 -1.23 5.30 -0.18
C MET A 42 -1.29 6.21 1.05
N GLU A 43 -0.87 7.46 0.93
CA GLU A 43 -0.94 8.48 1.98
C GLU A 43 -2.39 8.65 2.45
N LYS A 44 -3.32 8.91 1.53
CA LYS A 44 -4.73 9.11 1.85
C LYS A 44 -5.35 7.90 2.55
N ALA A 45 -5.08 6.69 2.06
CA ALA A 45 -5.59 5.48 2.68
C ALA A 45 -5.00 5.26 4.07
N THR A 46 -3.69 5.46 4.22
CA THR A 46 -2.97 5.26 5.48
C THR A 46 -3.42 6.26 6.53
N LEU A 47 -3.50 7.55 6.22
CA LEU A 47 -3.95 8.59 7.14
C LEU A 47 -5.39 8.39 7.59
N LYS A 48 -6.27 7.90 6.69
CA LYS A 48 -7.65 7.56 7.05
C LYS A 48 -7.70 6.40 8.05
N LEU A 49 -6.92 5.35 7.82
CA LEU A 49 -6.91 4.17 8.67
C LEU A 49 -6.20 4.41 10.01
N SER A 50 -5.15 5.24 10.02
CA SER A 50 -4.33 5.49 11.20
C SER A 50 -5.11 6.15 12.34
N GLN A 51 -6.22 6.83 12.04
CA GLN A 51 -7.10 7.43 13.06
C GLN A 51 -7.68 6.39 14.02
N ASN A 52 -7.82 5.15 13.59
CA ASN A 52 -8.41 4.06 14.39
C ASN A 52 -7.43 2.89 14.60
N ALA A 53 -6.16 3.04 14.23
CA ALA A 53 -5.16 1.99 14.33
C ALA A 53 -4.31 2.16 15.59
N ASP A 54 -4.13 1.10 16.36
CA ASP A 54 -3.21 1.10 17.50
C ASP A 54 -1.73 1.13 17.07
N ILE A 55 -1.43 0.52 15.92
CA ILE A 55 -0.07 0.39 15.38
C ILE A 55 -0.10 0.64 13.87
N VAL A 56 0.86 1.42 13.38
CA VAL A 56 1.11 1.65 11.95
C VAL A 56 2.50 1.16 11.59
N VAL A 57 2.60 0.24 10.63
CA VAL A 57 3.87 -0.32 10.14
C VAL A 57 4.14 0.17 8.72
N MET A 58 5.05 1.13 8.57
CA MET A 58 5.39 1.79 7.30
C MET A 58 6.40 0.98 6.47
N ALA A 59 6.01 -0.23 6.05
CA ALA A 59 6.88 -1.18 5.35
C ALA A 59 6.90 -1.03 3.81
N ALA A 60 6.10 -0.14 3.24
CA ALA A 60 6.02 0.07 1.80
C ALA A 60 7.22 0.90 1.29
N ALA A 61 7.73 0.56 0.11
CA ALA A 61 8.70 1.38 -0.60
C ALA A 61 7.96 2.51 -1.35
N VAL A 62 7.59 3.56 -0.61
CA VAL A 62 6.87 4.72 -1.18
C VAL A 62 7.84 5.56 -2.00
N ALA A 63 7.39 6.04 -3.16
CA ALA A 63 8.20 6.92 -3.98
C ALA A 63 8.35 8.30 -3.34
N ASP A 64 9.58 8.81 -3.27
CA ASP A 64 9.87 10.15 -2.71
C ASP A 64 9.42 11.30 -3.62
N PHE A 65 9.38 11.04 -4.94
CA PHE A 65 9.04 12.03 -5.96
C PHE A 65 7.98 11.51 -6.91
N LYS A 66 7.16 12.43 -7.43
CA LYS A 66 6.26 12.17 -8.56
C LYS A 66 6.54 13.16 -9.70
N PRO A 67 6.38 12.76 -10.97
CA PRO A 67 6.41 13.71 -12.07
C PRO A 67 5.37 14.80 -11.87
N LEU A 68 5.75 16.06 -12.12
CA LEU A 68 4.82 17.18 -12.12
C LEU A 68 3.78 17.00 -13.23
N ASP A 69 4.26 16.71 -14.43
CA ASP A 69 3.44 16.43 -15.60
C ASP A 69 3.48 14.94 -15.96
N LYS A 70 2.32 14.35 -16.24
CA LYS A 70 2.18 12.97 -16.72
C LYS A 70 1.75 13.00 -18.18
N TYR A 71 2.61 12.53 -19.08
CA TYR A 71 2.25 12.33 -20.47
C TYR A 71 1.58 10.97 -20.64
N THR A 72 0.37 10.96 -21.22
CA THR A 72 -0.44 9.75 -21.44
C THR A 72 -0.21 9.11 -22.81
N THR A 73 0.50 9.81 -23.71
CA THR A 73 0.85 9.31 -25.04
C THR A 73 2.31 8.90 -25.06
N TRP A 74 2.54 7.60 -25.15
CA TRP A 74 3.86 7.04 -25.43
C TRP A 74 3.98 6.87 -26.96
N GLY A 75 4.91 7.57 -27.61
CA GLY A 75 5.34 7.22 -28.97
C GLY A 75 4.49 7.67 -30.17
N LYS A 76 3.84 8.84 -30.16
CA LYS A 76 3.35 9.48 -31.41
C LYS A 76 4.34 10.52 -31.98
N ALA A 77 5.61 10.12 -32.07
CA ALA A 77 6.64 10.90 -32.75
C ALA A 77 7.47 9.94 -33.62
N ARG A 78 6.81 9.33 -34.60
CA ARG A 78 7.40 8.80 -35.83
C ARG A 78 6.41 9.02 -36.95
#